data_AF-A0A7W1P4Z0-F1
#
_entry.id   AF-A0A7W1P4Z0-F1
#
_cell.length_a   1.000
_cell.length_b   1.000
_cell.length_c   1.000
_cell.angle_alpha   90.00
_cell.angle_beta   90.00
_cell.angle_gamma   90.00
#
_symmetry.space_group_name_H-M   'P 1'
#
loop_
_entity.id
_entity.type
_entity.pdbx_description
1 polymer ?
#
loop_
_entity_poly.entity_id
_entity_poly.type
_entity_poly.pdbx_seq_one_letter_code
_entity_poly.pdbx_strand_id
1 'polypeptide(L)'
;MDPSAADHGSTTLTRRPEWQALQRHAGQQRGRHLRELFADDPGRGERLHAEAAGLYLDYSKQRVTSETLRLLLELAGACGLAERIAAMFRGERINTTEDRAVLHVALRAPAGAHLDVDGRDVVADVHAVLDRMAVFAEQVRGGVWTGHTGRPIRNVINIGIGGSDLGPVMACEALGHYRRRDMTFRFVSNVDGTDLVEATRDLDPAETLFIVCSKTFTTLETLTNAHAARAWCVKALGDEGAVERHFAAVSTNAAEVARFGIAPGNMFGFWDWVGGRYSMESAIGLSTMLAIGPEHFRAMLAGFHTMDEHFRRTPFHHSLPALMGLLAVWNANFLQAPTVAVLPYEQYLLRFPAYLQQLTMESNGKGVTRGGGRVDYATGPIYWGEPGTNGQHSFYQLIHQGTHLIPCDFIGFCQPLNPLGAQHDLLMANLFAQSEALAFGKTADEVRAEGVAEPLVPHRTFEGNRPSHTILAERLTPHTLGALVALYEHSVFVQGVIWDVDSFDQWGVELGKALAARTGAEIASRDEPALDHDSSTNTLIRRYRRLRR
;
A
#
# COMPACT_ATOMS: atom_id res chain seq x y z
N MET A 1 43.84 12.54 1.91
CA MET A 1 43.21 11.35 1.31
C MET A 1 42.56 11.82 0.03
N ASP A 2 42.90 11.16 -1.06
CA ASP A 2 42.63 11.54 -2.44
C ASP A 2 41.12 11.50 -2.76
N PRO A 3 40.50 12.59 -3.26
CA PRO A 3 39.09 12.61 -3.63
C PRO A 3 38.81 12.01 -5.03
N SER A 4 39.78 11.35 -5.67
CA SER A 4 39.66 10.88 -7.06
C SER A 4 39.30 9.40 -7.26
N ALA A 5 38.79 8.69 -6.24
CA ALA A 5 38.44 7.27 -6.36
C ALA A 5 36.96 6.99 -6.06
N ALA A 6 36.08 7.32 -6.99
CA ALA A 6 34.85 6.57 -7.34
C ALA A 6 34.07 7.27 -8.49
N ASP A 7 34.69 7.43 -9.66
CA ASP A 7 33.92 7.57 -10.91
C ASP A 7 33.90 6.20 -11.60
N HIS A 8 33.09 5.30 -11.05
CA HIS A 8 32.72 4.08 -11.77
C HIS A 8 31.56 4.40 -12.70
N GLY A 9 31.87 5.03 -13.84
CA GLY A 9 31.27 4.82 -15.18
C GLY A 9 29.77 4.51 -15.33
N SER A 10 28.90 4.85 -14.37
CA SER A 10 27.46 4.67 -14.47
C SER A 10 26.90 5.95 -15.06
N THR A 11 26.52 5.87 -16.33
CA THR A 11 25.79 6.96 -16.99
C THR A 11 24.51 7.22 -16.17
N THR A 12 24.34 8.44 -15.66
CA THR A 12 23.12 8.82 -14.91
C THR A 12 21.88 8.47 -15.74
N LEU A 13 20.79 8.02 -15.09
CA LEU A 13 19.58 7.53 -15.77
C LEU A 13 19.12 8.47 -16.90
N THR A 14 19.13 9.77 -16.66
CA THR A 14 18.72 10.83 -17.60
C THR A 14 19.61 10.99 -18.83
N ARG A 15 20.86 10.52 -18.76
CA ARG A 15 21.85 10.57 -19.85
C ARG A 15 21.82 9.32 -20.73
N ARG A 16 21.07 8.28 -20.35
CA ARG A 16 20.96 7.05 -21.14
C ARG A 16 20.28 7.32 -22.50
N PRO A 17 20.72 6.67 -23.59
CA PRO A 17 20.10 6.82 -24.90
C PRO A 17 18.59 6.55 -24.90
N GLU A 18 18.14 5.55 -24.14
CA GLU A 18 16.74 5.13 -24.02
C GLU A 18 15.89 6.21 -23.34
N TRP A 19 16.42 6.82 -22.27
CA TRP A 19 15.76 7.94 -21.60
C TRP A 19 15.66 9.17 -22.51
N GLN A 20 16.75 9.51 -23.21
CA GLN A 20 16.74 10.63 -24.15
C GLN A 20 15.81 10.38 -25.34
N ALA A 21 15.68 9.12 -25.78
CA ALA A 21 14.73 8.73 -26.82
C ALA A 21 13.28 8.93 -26.35
N LEU A 22 12.94 8.51 -25.14
CA LEU A 22 11.63 8.78 -24.53
C LEU A 22 11.37 10.27 -24.37
N GLN A 23 12.38 11.06 -23.98
CA GLN A 23 12.24 12.52 -23.85
C GLN A 23 11.96 13.20 -25.19
N ARG A 24 12.67 12.81 -26.27
CA ARG A 24 12.38 13.30 -27.62
C ARG A 24 10.99 12.87 -28.09
N HIS A 25 10.63 11.61 -27.86
CA HIS A 25 9.32 11.07 -28.21
C HIS A 25 8.18 11.79 -27.48
N ALA A 26 8.33 12.04 -26.18
CA ALA A 26 7.36 12.83 -25.40
C ALA A 26 7.17 14.24 -25.97
N GLY A 27 8.26 14.89 -26.40
CA GLY A 27 8.19 16.16 -27.12
C GLY A 27 7.37 16.08 -28.42
N GLN A 28 7.54 15.02 -29.19
CA GLN A 28 6.79 14.77 -30.43
C GLN A 28 5.31 14.44 -30.18
N GLN A 29 5.00 13.72 -29.10
CA GLN A 29 3.63 13.33 -28.75
C GLN A 29 2.88 14.41 -27.93
N ARG A 30 3.54 15.50 -27.52
CA ARG A 30 2.96 16.50 -26.60
C ARG A 30 1.61 17.05 -27.07
N GLY A 31 1.47 17.32 -28.36
CA GLY A 31 0.26 17.86 -28.98
C GLY A 31 -0.81 16.82 -29.31
N ARG A 32 -0.48 15.52 -29.28
CA ARG A 32 -1.44 14.48 -29.64
C ARG A 32 -2.45 14.25 -28.52
N HIS A 33 -3.71 14.12 -28.93
CA HIS A 33 -4.83 13.89 -28.04
C HIS A 33 -5.28 12.42 -28.07
N LEU A 34 -5.77 11.89 -26.95
CA LEU A 34 -6.45 10.59 -26.91
C LEU A 34 -7.55 10.41 -27.97
N ARG A 35 -8.30 11.45 -28.36
CA ARG A 35 -9.29 11.37 -29.46
C ARG A 35 -8.63 10.96 -30.78
N GLU A 36 -7.49 11.57 -31.11
CA GLU A 36 -6.71 11.23 -32.30
C GLU A 36 -6.13 9.81 -32.19
N LEU A 37 -5.58 9.44 -31.03
CA LEU A 37 -5.02 8.11 -30.81
C LEU A 37 -6.04 6.98 -30.98
N PHE A 38 -7.30 7.20 -30.60
CA PHE A 38 -8.40 6.25 -30.82
C PHE A 38 -8.95 6.32 -32.25
N ALA A 39 -8.97 7.50 -32.88
CA ALA A 39 -9.40 7.63 -34.28
C ALA A 39 -8.42 6.95 -35.27
N ASP A 40 -7.12 7.10 -35.03
CA ASP A 40 -6.06 6.48 -35.84
C ASP A 40 -6.00 4.95 -35.65
N ASP A 41 -6.59 4.44 -34.57
CA ASP A 41 -6.57 3.04 -34.19
C ASP A 41 -7.92 2.61 -33.57
N PRO A 42 -8.94 2.31 -34.39
CA PRO A 42 -10.26 1.94 -33.89
C PRO A 42 -10.27 0.70 -32.98
N GLY A 43 -9.31 -0.21 -33.16
CA GLY A 43 -9.12 -1.41 -32.33
C GLY A 43 -8.26 -1.17 -31.08
N ARG A 44 -7.96 0.08 -30.73
CA ARG A 44 -7.06 0.42 -29.61
C ARG A 44 -7.49 -0.16 -28.28
N GLY A 45 -8.78 -0.09 -27.97
CA GLY A 45 -9.36 -0.62 -26.73
C GLY A 45 -9.22 -2.14 -26.62
N GLU A 46 -9.28 -2.84 -27.75
CA GLU A 46 -9.09 -4.29 -27.83
C GLU A 46 -7.60 -4.68 -27.79
N ARG A 47 -6.70 -3.81 -28.26
CA ARG A 47 -5.26 -4.12 -28.32
C ARG A 47 -4.49 -3.74 -27.05
N LEU A 48 -4.82 -2.61 -26.43
CA LEU A 48 -4.08 -2.08 -25.28
C LEU A 48 -4.70 -2.55 -23.97
N HIS A 49 -4.67 -3.87 -23.80
CA HIS A 49 -5.03 -4.53 -22.56
C HIS A 49 -4.00 -5.61 -22.22
N ALA A 50 -4.00 -6.03 -20.96
CA ALA A 50 -3.33 -7.24 -20.52
C ALA A 50 -4.19 -7.92 -19.44
N GLU A 51 -4.16 -9.24 -19.36
CA GLU A 51 -4.94 -9.99 -18.39
C GLU A 51 -4.09 -11.07 -17.71
N ALA A 52 -4.17 -11.16 -16.38
CA ALA A 52 -3.58 -12.24 -15.60
C ALA A 52 -4.17 -12.27 -14.18
N ALA A 53 -4.10 -13.44 -13.52
CA ALA A 53 -4.56 -13.62 -12.15
C ALA A 53 -6.01 -13.13 -11.89
N GLY A 54 -6.89 -13.23 -12.90
CA GLY A 54 -8.28 -12.76 -12.82
C GLY A 54 -8.45 -11.24 -12.87
N LEU A 55 -7.39 -10.50 -13.22
CA LEU A 55 -7.41 -9.04 -13.41
C LEU A 55 -7.24 -8.70 -14.88
N TYR A 56 -8.18 -7.92 -15.42
CA TYR A 56 -8.12 -7.30 -16.74
C TYR A 56 -7.67 -5.84 -16.60
N LEU A 57 -6.55 -5.48 -17.22
CA LEU A 57 -6.00 -4.13 -17.24
C LEU A 57 -6.22 -3.51 -18.62
N ASP A 58 -7.14 -2.55 -18.73
CA ASP A 58 -7.23 -1.62 -19.86
C ASP A 58 -6.29 -0.43 -19.61
N TYR A 59 -5.30 -0.27 -20.48
CA TYR A 59 -4.40 0.88 -20.51
C TYR A 59 -4.49 1.66 -21.82
N SER A 60 -5.56 1.46 -22.60
CA SER A 60 -5.82 2.13 -23.88
C SER A 60 -5.99 3.64 -23.74
N LYS A 61 -6.51 4.10 -22.59
CA LYS A 61 -6.67 5.52 -22.25
C LYS A 61 -5.40 6.16 -21.69
N GLN A 62 -4.25 5.50 -21.80
CA GLN A 62 -2.94 6.14 -21.59
C GLN A 62 -2.50 6.89 -22.84
N ARG A 63 -1.75 7.99 -22.67
CA ARG A 63 -1.19 8.80 -23.76
C ARG A 63 0.05 8.14 -24.36
N VAL A 64 -0.15 6.99 -24.98
CA VAL A 64 0.92 6.11 -25.50
C VAL A 64 0.64 5.62 -26.92
N THR A 65 1.70 5.31 -27.64
CA THR A 65 1.68 4.64 -28.96
C THR A 65 2.48 3.33 -28.86
N SER A 66 2.44 2.49 -29.90
CA SER A 66 3.31 1.30 -29.98
C SER A 66 4.79 1.68 -29.83
N GLU A 67 5.18 2.82 -30.39
CA GLU A 67 6.54 3.38 -30.23
C GLU A 67 6.84 3.78 -28.79
N THR A 68 5.89 4.40 -28.08
CA THR A 68 6.05 4.70 -26.64
C THR A 68 6.32 3.43 -25.85
N LEU A 69 5.52 2.38 -26.07
CA LEU A 69 5.66 1.12 -25.35
C LEU A 69 6.99 0.44 -25.66
N ARG A 70 7.41 0.41 -26.94
CA ARG A 70 8.72 -0.11 -27.34
C ARG A 70 9.86 0.60 -26.61
N LEU A 71 9.87 1.93 -26.60
CA LEU A 71 10.90 2.73 -25.93
C LEU A 71 10.92 2.53 -24.41
N LEU A 72 9.76 2.36 -23.78
CA LEU A 72 9.67 2.05 -22.34
C LEU A 72 10.26 0.67 -22.02
N LEU A 73 9.99 -0.32 -22.88
CA LEU A 73 10.55 -1.68 -22.73
C LEU A 73 12.07 -1.68 -22.95
N GLU A 74 12.58 -0.86 -23.87
CA GLU A 74 14.02 -0.67 -24.06
C GLU A 74 14.68 -0.04 -22.84
N LEU A 75 14.06 0.99 -22.26
CA LEU A 75 14.53 1.56 -20.99
C LEU A 75 14.55 0.49 -19.87
N ALA A 76 13.51 -0.34 -19.79
CA ALA A 76 13.45 -1.43 -18.81
C ALA A 76 14.59 -2.45 -18.97
N GLY A 77 14.91 -2.80 -20.22
CA GLY A 77 16.07 -3.64 -20.54
C GLY A 77 17.39 -2.96 -20.13
N ALA A 78 17.57 -1.70 -20.48
CA ALA A 78 18.78 -0.94 -20.16
C ALA A 78 19.00 -0.74 -18.65
N CYS A 79 17.92 -0.69 -17.86
CA CYS A 79 17.97 -0.61 -16.40
C CYS A 79 18.13 -1.98 -15.70
N GLY A 80 18.19 -3.08 -16.45
CA GLY A 80 18.39 -4.43 -15.90
C GLY A 80 17.20 -4.95 -15.10
N LEU A 81 15.97 -4.67 -15.57
CA LEU A 81 14.76 -5.05 -14.84
C LEU A 81 14.66 -6.56 -14.61
N ALA A 82 14.99 -7.38 -15.62
CA ALA A 82 14.89 -8.83 -15.53
C ALA A 82 15.84 -9.41 -14.46
N GLU A 83 17.07 -8.90 -14.42
CA GLU A 83 18.09 -9.29 -13.46
C GLU A 83 17.67 -8.93 -12.03
N ARG A 84 17.07 -7.74 -11.85
CA ARG A 84 16.58 -7.30 -10.54
C ARG A 84 15.38 -8.10 -10.05
N ILE A 85 14.43 -8.43 -10.93
CA ILE A 85 13.32 -9.35 -10.61
C ILE A 85 13.92 -10.69 -10.16
N ALA A 86 14.82 -11.26 -10.95
CA ALA A 86 15.41 -12.55 -10.63
C ALA A 86 16.19 -12.52 -9.29
N ALA A 87 16.89 -11.43 -8.99
CA ALA A 87 17.59 -11.24 -7.72
C ALA A 87 16.63 -11.23 -6.51
N MET A 88 15.49 -10.53 -6.61
CA MET A 88 14.44 -10.53 -5.57
C MET A 88 13.93 -11.95 -5.32
N PHE A 89 13.55 -12.68 -6.38
CA PHE A 89 12.99 -14.04 -6.26
C PHE A 89 14.03 -15.09 -5.81
N ARG A 90 15.33 -14.79 -5.90
CA ARG A 90 16.41 -15.63 -5.35
C ARG A 90 16.76 -15.30 -3.89
N GLY A 91 16.17 -14.26 -3.31
CA GLY A 91 16.51 -13.81 -1.96
C GLY A 91 17.86 -13.12 -1.86
N GLU A 92 18.34 -12.53 -2.95
CA GLU A 92 19.54 -11.70 -2.89
C GLU A 92 19.29 -10.44 -2.05
N ARG A 93 20.37 -9.88 -1.49
CA ARG A 93 20.33 -8.69 -0.64
C ARG A 93 20.18 -7.41 -1.48
N ILE A 94 18.99 -7.22 -2.03
CA ILE A 94 18.68 -6.08 -2.92
C ILE A 94 18.24 -4.81 -2.17
N ASN A 95 17.94 -4.91 -0.88
CA ASN A 95 17.90 -3.74 0.01
C ASN A 95 19.34 -3.45 0.43
N THR A 96 19.98 -2.57 -0.34
CA THR A 96 21.42 -2.33 -0.31
C THR A 96 21.85 -1.46 0.85
N THR A 97 21.00 -0.55 1.30
CA THR A 97 21.35 0.37 2.40
C THR A 97 21.22 -0.28 3.77
N GLU A 98 20.43 -1.35 3.89
CA GLU A 98 20.31 -2.15 5.12
C GLU A 98 20.98 -3.53 5.03
N ASP A 99 21.57 -3.89 3.88
CA ASP A 99 22.15 -5.22 3.59
C ASP A 99 21.18 -6.38 3.89
N ARG A 100 19.97 -6.31 3.30
CA ARG A 100 18.89 -7.28 3.53
C ARG A 100 18.31 -7.86 2.26
N ALA A 101 17.88 -9.12 2.36
CA ALA A 101 16.99 -9.72 1.38
C ALA A 101 15.61 -9.05 1.41
N VAL A 102 14.88 -9.16 0.30
CA VAL A 102 13.51 -8.66 0.16
C VAL A 102 12.65 -9.80 -0.34
N LEU A 103 11.86 -10.39 0.55
CA LEU A 103 11.30 -11.72 0.34
C LEU A 103 9.83 -11.84 0.72
N HIS A 104 9.06 -10.77 0.61
CA HIS A 104 7.60 -10.84 0.79
C HIS A 104 6.92 -11.90 -0.10
N VAL A 105 7.50 -12.20 -1.28
CA VAL A 105 7.07 -13.31 -2.16
C VAL A 105 7.18 -14.70 -1.49
N ALA A 106 8.08 -14.89 -0.53
CA ALA A 106 8.20 -16.15 0.22
C ALA A 106 7.03 -16.36 1.19
N LEU A 107 6.40 -15.27 1.69
CA LEU A 107 5.26 -15.33 2.62
C LEU A 107 4.02 -15.98 2.00
N ARG A 108 3.92 -15.93 0.67
CA ARG A 108 2.79 -16.45 -0.10
C ARG A 108 3.16 -17.62 -1.01
N ALA A 109 4.38 -18.12 -0.93
CA ALA A 109 4.79 -19.31 -1.68
C ALA A 109 3.98 -20.54 -1.22
N PRO A 110 3.58 -21.45 -2.15
CA PRO A 110 2.81 -22.63 -1.80
C PRO A 110 3.61 -23.58 -0.89
N ALA A 111 2.91 -24.38 -0.09
CA ALA A 111 3.54 -25.37 0.76
C ALA A 111 4.38 -26.35 -0.08
N GLY A 112 5.61 -26.61 0.35
CA GLY A 112 6.57 -27.45 -0.36
C GLY A 112 7.40 -26.75 -1.44
N ALA A 113 7.14 -25.46 -1.73
CA ALA A 113 8.13 -24.64 -2.41
C ALA A 113 9.37 -24.47 -1.52
N HIS A 114 10.53 -24.27 -2.13
CA HIS A 114 11.81 -24.23 -1.44
C HIS A 114 12.58 -22.97 -1.82
N LEU A 115 13.04 -22.24 -0.81
CA LEU A 115 13.90 -21.06 -0.96
C LEU A 115 14.87 -20.99 0.20
N ASP A 116 16.15 -21.25 -0.08
CA ASP A 116 17.22 -21.14 0.90
C ASP A 116 17.73 -19.71 1.01
N VAL A 117 17.75 -19.18 2.23
CA VAL A 117 18.37 -17.89 2.57
C VAL A 117 19.21 -18.07 3.81
N ASP A 118 20.49 -17.75 3.73
CA ASP A 118 21.45 -17.91 4.84
C ASP A 118 21.42 -19.33 5.46
N GLY A 119 21.22 -20.35 4.63
CA GLY A 119 21.20 -21.77 5.03
C GLY A 119 19.91 -22.25 5.69
N ARG A 120 18.79 -21.51 5.54
CA ARG A 120 17.48 -21.88 6.05
C ARG A 120 16.44 -21.87 4.94
N ASP A 121 15.58 -22.88 4.92
CA ASP A 121 14.38 -22.89 4.07
C ASP A 121 13.32 -21.95 4.65
N VAL A 122 13.27 -20.73 4.14
CA VAL A 122 12.37 -19.70 4.67
C VAL A 122 10.90 -20.01 4.39
N VAL A 123 10.59 -20.82 3.36
CA VAL A 123 9.20 -21.18 3.05
C VAL A 123 8.66 -22.16 4.09
N ALA A 124 9.48 -23.13 4.52
CA ALA A 124 9.10 -24.04 5.60
C ALA A 124 8.82 -23.28 6.91
N ASP A 125 9.67 -22.31 7.26
CA ASP A 125 9.48 -21.44 8.43
C ASP A 125 8.19 -20.61 8.32
N VAL A 126 7.86 -20.10 7.13
CA VAL A 126 6.60 -19.39 6.84
C VAL A 126 5.39 -20.27 7.12
N HIS A 127 5.34 -21.48 6.53
CA HIS A 127 4.19 -22.37 6.72
C HIS A 127 4.02 -22.82 8.16
N ALA A 128 5.11 -23.02 8.91
CA ALA A 128 5.03 -23.32 10.34
C ALA A 128 4.34 -22.20 11.15
N VAL A 129 4.61 -20.94 10.82
CA VAL A 129 3.92 -19.80 11.44
C VAL A 129 2.46 -19.72 10.98
N LEU A 130 2.18 -19.86 9.68
CA LEU A 130 0.82 -19.83 9.14
C LEU A 130 -0.07 -20.93 9.73
N ASP A 131 0.48 -22.13 9.94
CA ASP A 131 -0.24 -23.24 10.58
C ASP A 131 -0.55 -22.95 12.04
N ARG A 132 0.40 -22.37 12.80
CA ARG A 132 0.16 -21.92 14.18
C ARG A 132 -0.91 -20.84 14.24
N MET A 133 -0.85 -19.87 13.33
CA MET A 133 -1.88 -18.82 13.22
C MET A 133 -3.24 -19.44 12.91
N ALA A 134 -3.32 -20.40 12.00
CA ALA A 134 -4.56 -21.06 11.62
C ALA A 134 -5.19 -21.81 12.81
N VAL A 135 -4.39 -22.56 13.56
CA VAL A 135 -4.86 -23.25 14.78
C VAL A 135 -5.39 -22.26 15.81
N PHE A 136 -4.64 -21.18 16.07
CA PHE A 136 -5.07 -20.13 17.01
C PHE A 136 -6.36 -19.45 16.52
N ALA A 137 -6.44 -19.12 15.23
CA ALA A 137 -7.60 -18.48 14.64
C ALA A 137 -8.85 -19.35 14.76
N GLU A 138 -8.75 -20.66 14.49
CA GLU A 138 -9.87 -21.58 14.66
C GLU A 138 -10.28 -21.74 16.13
N GLN A 139 -9.33 -21.76 17.07
CA GLN A 139 -9.66 -21.82 18.49
C GLN A 139 -10.45 -20.57 18.94
N VAL A 140 -10.03 -19.38 18.54
CA VAL A 140 -10.72 -18.12 18.85
C VAL A 140 -12.08 -18.06 18.17
N ARG A 141 -12.15 -18.33 16.87
CA ARG A 141 -13.40 -18.30 16.09
C ARG A 141 -14.39 -19.36 16.57
N GLY A 142 -13.91 -20.56 16.92
CA GLY A 142 -14.71 -21.65 17.44
C GLY A 142 -15.15 -21.49 18.90
N GLY A 143 -14.65 -20.48 19.61
CA GLY A 143 -14.96 -20.25 21.03
C GLY A 143 -14.26 -21.22 21.99
N VAL A 144 -13.29 -21.99 21.51
CA VAL A 144 -12.44 -22.86 22.34
C VAL A 144 -11.44 -22.01 23.12
N TRP A 145 -10.90 -20.98 22.50
CA TRP A 145 -10.13 -19.95 23.20
C TRP A 145 -11.09 -19.01 23.93
N THR A 146 -11.08 -19.09 25.25
CA THR A 146 -11.87 -18.22 26.12
C THR A 146 -10.99 -17.15 26.76
N GLY A 147 -11.60 -16.00 27.04
CA GLY A 147 -11.02 -15.00 27.94
C GLY A 147 -10.84 -15.53 29.36
N HIS A 148 -10.27 -14.70 30.22
CA HIS A 148 -9.95 -15.02 31.61
C HIS A 148 -11.16 -15.47 32.43
N THR A 149 -12.37 -15.01 32.09
CA THR A 149 -13.63 -15.38 32.75
C THR A 149 -14.29 -16.66 32.21
N GLY A 150 -13.66 -17.32 31.22
CA GLY A 150 -14.25 -18.47 30.52
C GLY A 150 -15.23 -18.10 29.41
N ARG A 151 -15.45 -16.80 29.13
CA ARG A 151 -16.30 -16.33 28.03
C ARG A 151 -15.55 -16.40 26.69
N PRO A 152 -16.23 -16.72 25.58
CA PRO A 152 -15.60 -16.73 24.26
C PRO A 152 -15.21 -15.31 23.84
N ILE A 153 -14.12 -15.19 23.09
CA ILE A 153 -13.68 -13.91 22.52
C ILE A 153 -14.66 -13.47 21.42
N ARG A 154 -15.13 -12.23 21.52
CA ARG A 154 -16.02 -11.58 20.56
C ARG A 154 -15.38 -10.36 19.91
N ASN A 155 -14.39 -9.76 20.56
CA ASN A 155 -13.77 -8.53 20.09
C ASN A 155 -12.27 -8.75 19.91
N VAL A 156 -11.73 -8.27 18.79
CA VAL A 156 -10.30 -8.31 18.49
C VAL A 156 -9.83 -6.89 18.20
N ILE A 157 -8.82 -6.42 18.92
CA ILE A 157 -8.16 -5.13 18.70
C ILE A 157 -6.74 -5.39 18.23
N ASN A 158 -6.42 -4.99 17.00
CA ASN A 158 -5.05 -4.93 16.51
C ASN A 158 -4.39 -3.63 17.00
N ILE A 159 -3.22 -3.72 17.60
CA ILE A 159 -2.42 -2.56 18.02
C ILE A 159 -1.11 -2.56 17.22
N GLY A 160 -0.95 -1.60 16.32
CA GLY A 160 0.22 -1.48 15.44
C GLY A 160 0.18 -0.16 14.68
N ILE A 161 1.28 0.26 14.07
CA ILE A 161 1.33 1.51 13.28
C ILE A 161 2.02 1.28 11.93
N GLY A 162 1.63 2.07 10.92
CA GLY A 162 2.16 1.97 9.56
C GLY A 162 1.90 0.59 8.97
N GLY A 163 2.97 -0.14 8.62
CA GLY A 163 2.84 -1.45 7.98
C GLY A 163 2.22 -2.53 8.86
N SER A 164 2.27 -2.35 10.19
CA SER A 164 1.64 -3.24 11.18
C SER A 164 0.14 -2.96 11.38
N ASP A 165 -0.43 -2.01 10.62
CA ASP A 165 -1.82 -1.58 10.71
C ASP A 165 -2.49 -1.43 9.34
N LEU A 166 -1.89 -0.65 8.43
CA LEU A 166 -2.50 -0.26 7.16
C LEU A 166 -2.89 -1.45 6.28
N GLY A 167 -2.04 -2.47 6.20
CA GLY A 167 -2.38 -3.73 5.53
C GLY A 167 -3.54 -4.44 6.22
N PRO A 168 -3.40 -4.87 7.48
CA PRO A 168 -4.46 -5.54 8.23
C PRO A 168 -5.82 -4.83 8.21
N VAL A 169 -5.87 -3.51 8.45
CA VAL A 169 -7.14 -2.76 8.40
C VAL A 169 -7.71 -2.72 6.99
N MET A 170 -6.87 -2.56 5.97
CA MET A 170 -7.30 -2.58 4.58
C MET A 170 -7.90 -3.93 4.20
N ALA A 171 -7.23 -5.05 4.48
CA ALA A 171 -7.75 -6.37 4.13
C ALA A 171 -8.99 -6.75 4.94
N CYS A 172 -9.07 -6.37 6.23
CA CYS A 172 -10.27 -6.58 7.02
C CYS A 172 -11.48 -5.80 6.50
N GLU A 173 -11.29 -4.57 6.00
CA GLU A 173 -12.38 -3.81 5.38
C GLU A 173 -12.72 -4.34 3.99
N ALA A 174 -11.72 -4.58 3.13
CA ALA A 174 -11.87 -5.12 1.78
C ALA A 174 -12.60 -6.46 1.76
N LEU A 175 -12.32 -7.32 2.73
CA LEU A 175 -12.94 -8.65 2.84
C LEU A 175 -14.09 -8.67 3.87
N GLY A 176 -14.67 -7.49 4.15
CA GLY A 176 -15.79 -7.31 5.07
C GLY A 176 -16.96 -8.26 4.82
N HIS A 177 -17.23 -8.61 3.56
CA HIS A 177 -18.26 -9.58 3.17
C HIS A 177 -18.03 -10.99 3.75
N TYR A 178 -16.78 -11.42 3.84
CA TYR A 178 -16.35 -12.76 4.27
C TYR A 178 -16.09 -12.86 5.77
N ARG A 179 -16.21 -11.76 6.51
CA ARG A 179 -15.95 -11.75 7.96
C ARG A 179 -17.06 -12.44 8.73
N ARG A 180 -16.67 -13.05 9.86
CA ARG A 180 -17.59 -13.42 10.93
C ARG A 180 -18.32 -12.18 11.45
N ARG A 181 -19.65 -12.18 11.37
CA ARG A 181 -20.51 -11.04 11.77
C ARG A 181 -20.80 -10.99 13.27
N ASP A 182 -20.56 -12.08 13.98
CA ASP A 182 -20.69 -12.21 15.43
C ASP A 182 -19.39 -11.88 16.19
N MET A 183 -18.43 -11.26 15.49
CA MET A 183 -17.17 -10.76 16.05
C MET A 183 -16.91 -9.33 15.58
N THR A 184 -16.30 -8.54 16.46
CA THR A 184 -15.92 -7.16 16.21
C THR A 184 -14.41 -7.07 16.03
N PHE A 185 -13.97 -6.36 14.99
CA PHE A 185 -12.55 -6.11 14.73
C PHE A 185 -12.30 -4.61 14.73
N ARG A 186 -11.31 -4.16 15.49
CA ARG A 186 -10.88 -2.75 15.56
C ARG A 186 -9.36 -2.64 15.49
N PHE A 187 -8.89 -1.46 15.13
CA PHE A 187 -7.50 -1.17 14.85
C PHE A 187 -7.12 0.10 15.59
N VAL A 188 -6.07 0.02 16.40
CA VAL A 188 -5.51 1.13 17.17
C VAL A 188 -4.09 1.35 16.70
N SER A 189 -3.84 2.53 16.15
CA SER A 189 -2.54 2.87 15.57
C SER A 189 -1.97 4.18 16.09
N ASN A 190 -2.81 5.20 16.27
CA ASN A 190 -2.36 6.51 16.71
C ASN A 190 -2.01 6.51 18.20
N VAL A 191 -0.99 7.27 18.60
CA VAL A 191 -0.65 7.47 20.03
C VAL A 191 -1.58 8.47 20.72
N ASP A 192 -2.41 9.18 19.95
CA ASP A 192 -3.55 9.92 20.51
C ASP A 192 -4.45 8.96 21.29
N GLY A 193 -4.60 9.20 22.60
CA GLY A 193 -5.37 8.35 23.50
C GLY A 193 -6.83 8.19 23.08
N THR A 194 -7.36 9.10 22.25
CA THR A 194 -8.68 8.97 21.62
C THR A 194 -8.84 7.64 20.89
N ASP A 195 -7.81 7.19 20.18
CA ASP A 195 -7.88 6.01 19.31
C ASP A 195 -8.17 4.74 20.13
N LEU A 196 -7.42 4.52 21.22
CA LEU A 196 -7.67 3.40 22.13
C LEU A 196 -8.98 3.56 22.93
N VAL A 197 -9.29 4.77 23.38
CA VAL A 197 -10.50 5.03 24.19
C VAL A 197 -11.76 4.75 23.38
N GLU A 198 -11.86 5.23 22.15
CA GLU A 198 -12.99 4.94 21.28
C GLU A 198 -13.01 3.46 20.87
N ALA A 199 -11.85 2.86 20.59
CA ALA A 199 -11.77 1.44 20.24
C ALA A 199 -12.25 0.51 21.36
N THR A 200 -12.21 0.92 22.63
CA THR A 200 -12.60 0.10 23.79
C THR A 200 -13.93 0.49 24.43
N ARG A 201 -14.53 1.62 24.03
CA ARG A 201 -15.62 2.30 24.74
C ARG A 201 -16.85 1.43 25.06
N ASP A 202 -17.25 0.60 24.11
CA ASP A 202 -18.45 -0.23 24.12
C ASP A 202 -18.11 -1.74 24.12
N LEU A 203 -16.84 -2.09 24.38
CA LEU A 203 -16.40 -3.48 24.41
C LEU A 203 -16.38 -4.04 25.83
N ASP A 204 -16.71 -5.33 25.95
CA ASP A 204 -16.56 -6.08 27.19
C ASP A 204 -15.11 -6.58 27.34
N PRO A 205 -14.36 -6.18 28.39
CA PRO A 205 -13.01 -6.67 28.65
C PRO A 205 -12.91 -8.19 28.73
N ALA A 206 -13.95 -8.87 29.22
CA ALA A 206 -13.99 -10.32 29.37
C ALA A 206 -14.05 -11.09 28.04
N GLU A 207 -14.37 -10.41 26.93
CA GLU A 207 -14.50 -10.98 25.59
C GLU A 207 -13.54 -10.35 24.57
N THR A 208 -12.58 -9.54 25.01
CA THR A 208 -11.72 -8.73 24.12
C THR A 208 -10.29 -9.27 24.07
N LEU A 209 -9.81 -9.63 22.89
CA LEU A 209 -8.43 -10.03 22.60
C LEU A 209 -7.67 -8.86 21.96
N PHE A 210 -6.47 -8.58 22.46
CA PHE A 210 -5.54 -7.61 21.89
C PHE A 210 -4.41 -8.34 21.15
N ILE A 211 -4.08 -7.87 19.95
CA ILE A 211 -2.95 -8.36 19.15
C ILE A 211 -1.94 -7.22 19.02
N VAL A 212 -0.79 -7.36 19.66
CA VAL A 212 0.25 -6.34 19.65
C VAL A 212 1.25 -6.62 18.54
N CYS A 213 1.23 -5.79 17.49
CA CYS A 213 2.01 -5.94 16.27
C CYS A 213 3.17 -4.93 16.23
N SER A 214 4.39 -5.38 16.54
CA SER A 214 5.60 -4.58 16.44
C SER A 214 6.84 -5.46 16.22
N LYS A 215 7.56 -5.21 15.13
CA LYS A 215 8.79 -5.95 14.77
C LYS A 215 9.79 -5.95 15.91
N THR A 216 10.19 -4.77 16.37
CA THR A 216 11.18 -4.60 17.44
C THR A 216 10.58 -4.78 18.82
N PHE A 217 9.24 -4.67 18.94
CA PHE A 217 8.52 -4.54 20.20
C PHE A 217 9.01 -3.35 21.05
N THR A 218 9.44 -2.27 20.38
CA THR A 218 9.93 -1.04 21.02
C THR A 218 9.32 0.24 20.42
N THR A 219 8.46 0.11 19.42
CA THR A 219 7.78 1.25 18.77
C THR A 219 6.98 2.02 19.82
N LEU A 220 7.29 3.31 19.97
CA LEU A 220 6.77 4.15 21.06
C LEU A 220 5.24 4.17 21.08
N GLU A 221 4.62 4.44 19.94
CA GLU A 221 3.17 4.52 19.77
C GLU A 221 2.51 3.18 20.11
N THR A 222 3.00 2.09 19.52
CA THR A 222 2.46 0.73 19.72
C THR A 222 2.58 0.28 21.18
N LEU A 223 3.73 0.44 21.82
CA LEU A 223 3.91 0.05 23.22
C LEU A 223 3.11 0.91 24.19
N THR A 224 3.01 2.22 23.92
CA THR A 224 2.19 3.13 24.74
C THR A 224 0.73 2.65 24.74
N ASN A 225 0.19 2.34 23.56
CA ASN A 225 -1.16 1.79 23.41
C ASN A 225 -1.29 0.38 24.01
N ALA A 226 -0.30 -0.50 23.83
CA ALA A 226 -0.32 -1.84 24.39
C ALA A 226 -0.35 -1.81 25.94
N HIS A 227 0.46 -0.96 26.57
CA HIS A 227 0.44 -0.78 28.02
C HIS A 227 -0.87 -0.20 28.52
N ALA A 228 -1.45 0.77 27.79
CA ALA A 228 -2.76 1.33 28.13
C ALA A 228 -3.89 0.29 27.99
N ALA A 229 -3.86 -0.54 26.94
CA ALA A 229 -4.79 -1.65 26.73
C ALA A 229 -4.66 -2.72 27.82
N ARG A 230 -3.42 -3.06 28.20
CA ARG A 230 -3.14 -3.96 29.33
C ARG A 230 -3.73 -3.41 30.63
N ALA A 231 -3.49 -2.14 30.93
CA ALA A 231 -4.04 -1.49 32.10
C ALA A 231 -5.58 -1.46 32.10
N TRP A 232 -6.20 -1.19 30.94
CA TRP A 232 -7.66 -1.25 30.76
C TRP A 232 -8.21 -2.64 31.05
N CYS A 233 -7.61 -3.69 30.48
CA CYS A 233 -8.02 -5.07 30.64
C CYS A 233 -7.85 -5.57 32.09
N VAL A 234 -6.66 -5.42 32.66
CA VAL A 234 -6.34 -5.87 34.02
C VAL A 234 -7.16 -5.12 35.06
N LYS A 235 -7.35 -3.80 34.91
CA LYS A 235 -8.19 -3.01 35.83
C LYS A 235 -9.63 -3.52 35.87
N ALA A 236 -10.18 -3.89 34.72
CA ALA A 236 -11.57 -4.36 34.63
C ALA A 236 -11.75 -5.80 35.13
N LEU A 237 -10.77 -6.67 34.90
CA LEU A 237 -10.84 -8.08 35.28
C LEU A 237 -10.30 -8.38 36.68
N GLY A 238 -9.50 -7.47 37.25
CA GLY A 238 -8.98 -7.57 38.61
C GLY A 238 -7.84 -8.57 38.81
N ASP A 239 -7.30 -9.16 37.73
CA ASP A 239 -6.23 -10.15 37.77
C ASP A 239 -5.19 -9.91 36.65
N GLU A 240 -3.92 -9.93 37.01
CA GLU A 240 -2.78 -9.87 36.08
C GLU A 240 -2.69 -11.12 35.20
N GLY A 241 -3.20 -12.26 35.67
CA GLY A 241 -3.34 -13.49 34.87
C GLY A 241 -4.25 -13.34 33.64
N ALA A 242 -5.03 -12.26 33.54
CA ALA A 242 -5.81 -11.96 32.35
C ALA A 242 -4.95 -11.74 31.10
N VAL A 243 -3.71 -11.25 31.24
CA VAL A 243 -2.85 -10.93 30.10
C VAL A 243 -2.60 -12.17 29.23
N GLU A 244 -2.42 -13.34 29.83
CA GLU A 244 -2.18 -14.60 29.11
C GLU A 244 -3.32 -15.00 28.17
N ARG A 245 -4.56 -14.63 28.49
CA ARG A 245 -5.76 -14.98 27.71
C ARG A 245 -6.24 -13.89 26.76
N HIS A 246 -5.88 -12.64 27.05
CA HIS A 246 -6.36 -11.45 26.36
C HIS A 246 -5.31 -10.76 25.49
N PHE A 247 -4.07 -11.26 25.44
CA PHE A 247 -3.01 -10.68 24.61
C PHE A 247 -2.25 -11.74 23.79
N ALA A 248 -2.05 -11.42 22.52
CA ALA A 248 -1.13 -12.10 21.60
C ALA A 248 -0.14 -11.08 21.03
N ALA A 249 1.02 -11.55 20.58
CA ALA A 249 2.06 -10.69 20.01
C ALA A 249 2.46 -11.16 18.61
N VAL A 250 2.70 -10.20 17.72
CA VAL A 250 3.36 -10.41 16.44
C VAL A 250 4.66 -9.62 16.45
N SER A 251 5.78 -10.32 16.56
CA SER A 251 7.09 -9.69 16.79
C SER A 251 8.25 -10.63 16.45
N THR A 252 9.46 -10.09 16.38
CA THR A 252 10.70 -10.88 16.35
C THR A 252 11.42 -10.89 17.72
N ASN A 253 10.91 -10.16 18.72
CA ASN A 253 11.58 -9.93 20.00
C ASN A 253 10.91 -10.68 21.17
N ALA A 254 11.23 -11.95 21.33
CA ALA A 254 10.63 -12.81 22.36
C ALA A 254 10.90 -12.33 23.80
N ALA A 255 12.05 -11.71 24.05
CA ALA A 255 12.41 -11.21 25.37
C ALA A 255 11.49 -10.06 25.82
N GLU A 256 11.24 -9.10 24.93
CA GLU A 256 10.36 -7.96 25.22
C GLU A 256 8.88 -8.37 25.31
N VAL A 257 8.45 -9.31 24.48
CA VAL A 257 7.10 -9.90 24.55
C VAL A 257 6.88 -10.60 25.90
N ALA A 258 7.84 -11.40 26.36
CA ALA A 258 7.77 -12.05 27.66
C ALA A 258 7.80 -11.04 28.81
N ARG A 259 8.62 -9.98 28.70
CA ARG A 259 8.69 -8.89 29.69
C ARG A 259 7.37 -8.13 29.82
N PHE A 260 6.62 -7.99 28.72
CA PHE A 260 5.28 -7.40 28.74
C PHE A 260 4.24 -8.28 29.47
N GLY A 261 4.50 -9.59 29.55
CA GLY A 261 3.63 -10.59 30.19
C GLY A 261 2.84 -11.46 29.22
N ILE A 262 3.11 -11.38 27.91
CA ILE A 262 2.51 -12.27 26.92
C ILE A 262 3.25 -13.61 26.93
N ALA A 263 2.50 -14.70 27.05
CA ALA A 263 3.07 -16.04 27.00
C ALA A 263 3.78 -16.28 25.65
N PRO A 264 5.01 -16.83 25.62
CA PRO A 264 5.73 -17.10 24.37
C PRO A 264 4.93 -17.96 23.36
N GLY A 265 4.03 -18.82 23.85
CA GLY A 265 3.13 -19.61 23.00
C GLY A 265 2.13 -18.75 22.18
N ASN A 266 1.82 -17.54 22.65
CA ASN A 266 0.93 -16.57 22.01
C ASN A 266 1.71 -15.54 21.16
N MET A 267 3.01 -15.78 20.94
CA MET A 267 3.83 -14.99 20.03
C MET A 267 3.92 -15.66 18.67
N PHE A 268 3.69 -14.87 17.62
CA PHE A 268 3.81 -15.26 16.22
C PHE A 268 4.98 -14.49 15.61
N GLY A 269 5.99 -15.23 15.16
CA GLY A 269 7.23 -14.69 14.62
C GLY A 269 7.12 -14.28 13.16
N PHE A 270 8.03 -13.42 12.73
CA PHE A 270 8.30 -13.13 11.32
C PHE A 270 9.78 -12.71 11.14
N TRP A 271 10.20 -12.34 9.94
CA TRP A 271 11.63 -12.18 9.61
C TRP A 271 12.02 -10.74 9.27
N ASP A 272 13.32 -10.48 9.29
CA ASP A 272 13.90 -9.17 9.03
C ASP A 272 13.76 -8.71 7.56
N TRP A 273 13.77 -9.65 6.62
CA TRP A 273 13.51 -9.45 5.19
C TRP A 273 12.05 -9.11 4.84
N VAL A 274 11.15 -9.16 5.84
CA VAL A 274 9.78 -8.65 5.71
C VAL A 274 9.79 -7.15 6.01
N GLY A 275 9.64 -6.36 4.95
CA GLY A 275 9.42 -4.91 5.06
C GLY A 275 8.03 -4.60 5.61
N GLY A 276 7.89 -3.57 6.43
CA GLY A 276 6.62 -3.27 7.11
C GLY A 276 5.44 -3.11 6.15
N ARG A 277 5.63 -2.36 5.07
CA ARG A 277 4.61 -2.12 4.02
C ARG A 277 4.35 -3.31 3.08
N TYR A 278 5.03 -4.44 3.30
CA TYR A 278 4.92 -5.72 2.58
C TYR A 278 4.73 -6.89 3.56
N SER A 279 4.04 -6.66 4.68
CA SER A 279 4.01 -7.60 5.81
C SER A 279 2.66 -8.25 6.08
N MET A 280 1.57 -7.81 5.43
CA MET A 280 0.21 -8.27 5.71
C MET A 280 0.03 -9.78 5.48
N GLU A 281 0.86 -10.36 4.62
CA GLU A 281 0.90 -11.77 4.24
C GLU A 281 1.57 -12.65 5.31
N SER A 282 2.29 -12.02 6.25
CA SER A 282 2.97 -12.68 7.37
C SER A 282 2.07 -12.81 8.61
N ALA A 283 2.68 -13.07 9.77
CA ALA A 283 2.02 -13.02 11.07
C ALA A 283 1.30 -11.69 11.37
N ILE A 284 1.70 -10.58 10.74
CA ILE A 284 1.00 -9.28 10.86
C ILE A 284 -0.47 -9.39 10.41
N GLY A 285 -0.78 -10.29 9.47
CA GLY A 285 -2.14 -10.59 9.03
C GLY A 285 -2.98 -11.42 10.01
N LEU A 286 -2.54 -11.68 11.25
CA LEU A 286 -3.28 -12.52 12.21
C LEU A 286 -4.70 -12.00 12.49
N SER A 287 -4.87 -10.69 12.64
CA SER A 287 -6.19 -10.07 12.82
C SER A 287 -7.09 -10.29 11.60
N THR A 288 -6.53 -10.23 10.39
CA THR A 288 -7.22 -10.56 9.14
C THR A 288 -7.61 -12.04 9.09
N MET A 289 -6.71 -12.96 9.42
CA MET A 289 -7.01 -14.40 9.47
C MET A 289 -8.10 -14.72 10.49
N LEU A 290 -8.11 -14.06 11.65
CA LEU A 290 -9.20 -14.18 12.62
C LEU A 290 -10.55 -13.71 12.06
N ALA A 291 -10.54 -12.64 11.26
CA ALA A 291 -11.75 -12.07 10.67
C ALA A 291 -12.38 -12.98 9.60
N ILE A 292 -11.59 -13.39 8.62
CA ILE A 292 -12.09 -14.12 7.43
C ILE A 292 -11.90 -15.64 7.53
N GLY A 293 -11.09 -16.12 8.48
CA GLY A 293 -10.75 -17.53 8.65
C GLY A 293 -9.51 -17.96 7.86
N PRO A 294 -8.87 -19.07 8.26
CA PRO A 294 -7.64 -19.56 7.63
C PRO A 294 -7.79 -19.90 6.14
N GLU A 295 -8.93 -20.46 5.73
CA GLU A 295 -9.19 -20.82 4.33
C GLU A 295 -9.17 -19.58 3.43
N HIS A 296 -9.94 -18.54 3.79
CA HIS A 296 -9.96 -17.29 3.04
C HIS A 296 -8.62 -16.56 3.10
N PHE A 297 -7.89 -16.62 4.22
CA PHE A 297 -6.53 -16.07 4.30
C PHE A 297 -5.57 -16.79 3.34
N ARG A 298 -5.60 -18.12 3.28
CA ARG A 298 -4.80 -18.91 2.32
C ARG A 298 -5.21 -18.63 0.87
N ALA A 299 -6.50 -18.44 0.59
CA ALA A 299 -6.98 -18.05 -0.74
C ALA A 299 -6.44 -16.68 -1.15
N MET A 300 -6.33 -15.74 -0.19
CA MET A 300 -5.69 -14.45 -0.40
C MET A 300 -4.21 -14.62 -0.76
N LEU A 301 -3.44 -15.38 0.02
CA LEU A 301 -2.03 -15.70 -0.28
C LEU A 301 -1.87 -16.34 -1.67
N ALA A 302 -2.77 -17.25 -2.06
CA ALA A 302 -2.74 -17.84 -3.40
C ALA A 302 -2.94 -16.80 -4.52
N GLY A 303 -3.75 -15.77 -4.26
CA GLY A 303 -3.92 -14.63 -5.18
C GLY A 303 -2.64 -13.84 -5.38
N PHE A 304 -1.97 -13.51 -4.27
CA PHE A 304 -0.65 -12.88 -4.32
C PHE A 304 0.34 -13.71 -5.14
N HIS A 305 0.44 -15.02 -4.84
CA HIS A 305 1.36 -15.92 -5.52
C HIS A 305 1.08 -16.05 -7.02
N THR A 306 -0.20 -16.02 -7.42
CA THR A 306 -0.57 -16.09 -8.83
C THR A 306 -0.02 -14.88 -9.60
N MET A 307 -0.09 -13.68 -9.00
CA MET A 307 0.50 -12.47 -9.57
C MET A 307 2.04 -12.47 -9.50
N ASP A 308 2.63 -13.07 -8.47
CA ASP A 308 4.10 -13.25 -8.39
C ASP A 308 4.64 -14.06 -9.56
N GLU A 309 4.01 -15.20 -9.84
CA GLU A 309 4.46 -16.08 -10.92
C GLU A 309 4.21 -15.45 -12.30
N HIS A 310 3.13 -14.68 -12.46
CA HIS A 310 2.92 -13.85 -13.64
C HIS A 310 4.06 -12.85 -13.80
N PHE A 311 4.36 -12.06 -12.77
CA PHE A 311 5.41 -11.05 -12.81
C PHE A 311 6.79 -11.65 -13.09
N ARG A 312 7.08 -12.82 -12.50
CA ARG A 312 8.37 -13.51 -12.64
C ARG A 312 8.60 -14.08 -14.03
N ARG A 313 7.56 -14.60 -14.69
CA ARG A 313 7.70 -15.43 -15.90
C ARG A 313 7.25 -14.75 -17.19
N THR A 314 6.39 -13.76 -17.11
CA THR A 314 5.76 -13.16 -18.29
C THR A 314 6.65 -12.11 -18.95
N PRO A 315 6.79 -12.10 -20.29
CA PRO A 315 7.46 -11.02 -21.01
C PRO A 315 6.88 -9.65 -20.65
N PHE A 316 7.73 -8.63 -20.51
CA PHE A 316 7.32 -7.32 -19.99
C PHE A 316 6.17 -6.64 -20.76
N HIS A 317 6.02 -6.90 -22.05
CA HIS A 317 4.92 -6.35 -22.86
C HIS A 317 3.56 -7.03 -22.60
N HIS A 318 3.51 -8.13 -21.84
CA HIS A 318 2.29 -8.79 -21.38
C HIS A 318 2.18 -8.84 -19.83
N SER A 319 3.22 -8.39 -19.12
CA SER A 319 3.25 -8.41 -17.66
C SER A 319 2.53 -7.19 -17.08
N LEU A 320 1.44 -7.43 -16.35
CA LEU A 320 0.59 -6.38 -15.76
C LEU A 320 1.41 -5.42 -14.88
N PRO A 321 2.24 -5.89 -13.92
CA PRO A 321 3.02 -4.98 -13.09
C PRO A 321 4.09 -4.21 -13.87
N ALA A 322 4.67 -4.81 -14.91
CA ALA A 322 5.69 -4.16 -15.73
C ALA A 322 5.07 -3.03 -16.56
N LEU A 323 3.92 -3.29 -17.19
CA LEU A 323 3.17 -2.28 -17.93
C LEU A 323 2.75 -1.13 -17.02
N MET A 324 2.14 -1.42 -15.86
CA MET A 324 1.72 -0.38 -14.91
C MET A 324 2.91 0.43 -14.39
N GLY A 325 4.02 -0.22 -14.01
CA GLY A 325 5.20 0.47 -13.51
C GLY A 325 5.86 1.37 -14.55
N LEU A 326 5.97 0.90 -15.80
CA LEU A 326 6.53 1.69 -16.90
C LEU A 326 5.61 2.85 -17.32
N LEU A 327 4.29 2.66 -17.27
CA LEU A 327 3.32 3.72 -17.54
C LEU A 327 3.30 4.77 -16.42
N ALA A 328 3.55 4.39 -15.18
CA ALA A 328 3.77 5.32 -14.07
C ALA A 328 5.03 6.18 -14.31
N VAL A 329 6.15 5.57 -14.73
CA VAL A 329 7.37 6.30 -15.13
C VAL A 329 7.09 7.24 -16.31
N TRP A 330 6.37 6.77 -17.33
CA TRP A 330 5.94 7.60 -18.46
C TRP A 330 5.21 8.87 -18.00
N ASN A 331 4.19 8.67 -17.18
CA ASN A 331 3.36 9.76 -16.68
C ASN A 331 4.15 10.72 -15.78
N ALA A 332 4.95 10.20 -14.85
CA ALA A 332 5.69 11.01 -13.88
C ALA A 332 6.83 11.80 -14.54
N ASN A 333 7.65 11.15 -15.36
CA ASN A 333 8.90 11.73 -15.84
C ASN A 333 8.77 12.45 -17.18
N PHE A 334 7.88 11.98 -18.06
CA PHE A 334 7.76 12.50 -19.42
C PHE A 334 6.51 13.34 -19.63
N LEU A 335 5.41 13.02 -18.95
CA LEU A 335 4.20 13.86 -18.93
C LEU A 335 4.13 14.79 -17.71
N GLN A 336 5.11 14.71 -16.80
CA GLN A 336 5.24 15.57 -15.61
C GLN A 336 4.02 15.53 -14.69
N ALA A 337 3.39 14.36 -14.54
CA ALA A 337 2.30 14.14 -13.60
C ALA A 337 2.83 13.83 -12.20
N PRO A 338 2.66 14.71 -11.19
CA PRO A 338 3.27 14.52 -9.87
C PRO A 338 2.41 13.65 -8.93
N THR A 339 1.20 13.26 -9.33
CA THR A 339 0.24 12.54 -8.48
C THR A 339 -0.44 11.42 -9.25
N VAL A 340 -0.92 10.40 -8.54
CA VAL A 340 -1.77 9.33 -9.07
C VAL A 340 -3.01 9.20 -8.17
N ALA A 341 -4.19 9.19 -8.78
CA ALA A 341 -5.44 8.96 -8.06
C ALA A 341 -5.86 7.49 -8.17
N VAL A 342 -6.09 6.82 -7.04
CA VAL A 342 -6.61 5.43 -6.99
C VAL A 342 -8.08 5.46 -6.60
N LEU A 343 -8.94 5.02 -7.49
CA LEU A 343 -10.38 5.28 -7.46
C LEU A 343 -11.14 3.94 -7.54
N PRO A 344 -11.24 3.18 -6.44
CA PRO A 344 -11.95 1.92 -6.43
C PRO A 344 -13.47 2.15 -6.46
N TYR A 345 -14.17 1.56 -7.42
CA TYR A 345 -15.63 1.50 -7.48
C TYR A 345 -16.11 0.27 -6.73
N GLU A 346 -15.69 0.18 -5.46
CA GLU A 346 -16.05 -0.82 -4.48
C GLU A 346 -15.87 -0.22 -3.08
N GLN A 347 -16.96 -0.15 -2.31
CA GLN A 347 -16.96 0.52 -1.01
C GLN A 347 -16.11 -0.22 0.02
N TYR A 348 -16.00 -1.54 -0.07
CA TYR A 348 -15.11 -2.31 0.81
C TYR A 348 -13.63 -1.95 0.62
N LEU A 349 -13.24 -1.40 -0.54
CA LEU A 349 -11.88 -0.90 -0.80
C LEU A 349 -11.63 0.53 -0.29
N LEU A 350 -12.47 1.07 0.60
CA LEU A 350 -12.29 2.36 1.29
C LEU A 350 -10.85 2.62 1.77
N ARG A 351 -10.20 1.62 2.36
CA ARG A 351 -8.85 1.75 2.93
C ARG A 351 -7.73 1.43 1.95
N PHE A 352 -8.06 1.02 0.73
CA PHE A 352 -7.07 0.64 -0.29
C PHE A 352 -6.18 1.81 -0.72
N PRO A 353 -6.69 3.04 -0.99
CA PRO A 353 -5.83 4.18 -1.27
C PRO A 353 -4.86 4.50 -0.13
N ALA A 354 -5.29 4.41 1.13
CA ALA A 354 -4.44 4.66 2.30
C ALA A 354 -3.35 3.60 2.48
N TYR A 355 -3.65 2.33 2.18
CA TYR A 355 -2.63 1.28 2.12
C TYR A 355 -1.60 1.56 1.01
N LEU A 356 -2.07 1.90 -0.20
CA LEU A 356 -1.19 2.19 -1.33
C LEU A 356 -0.32 3.44 -1.10
N GLN A 357 -0.81 4.44 -0.36
CA GLN A 357 0.01 5.59 0.05
C GLN A 357 1.31 5.17 0.72
N GLN A 358 1.23 4.27 1.70
CA GLN A 358 2.45 3.77 2.34
C GLN A 358 3.27 2.91 1.37
N LEU A 359 2.63 1.95 0.69
CA LEU A 359 3.31 1.04 -0.22
C LEU A 359 4.13 1.80 -1.28
N THR A 360 3.56 2.83 -1.89
CA THR A 360 4.19 3.55 -3.01
C THR A 360 5.11 4.67 -2.52
N MET A 361 4.62 5.55 -1.63
CA MET A 361 5.32 6.78 -1.26
C MET A 361 6.49 6.51 -0.32
N GLU A 362 6.35 5.57 0.63
CA GLU A 362 7.45 5.19 1.51
C GLU A 362 8.51 4.36 0.77
N SER A 363 8.11 3.56 -0.23
CA SER A 363 9.05 2.81 -1.08
C SER A 363 9.84 3.72 -2.02
N ASN A 364 9.16 4.54 -2.82
CA ASN A 364 9.76 5.21 -3.96
C ASN A 364 9.90 6.74 -3.80
N GLY A 365 9.47 7.32 -2.68
CA GLY A 365 9.69 8.74 -2.33
C GLY A 365 11.14 9.02 -1.93
N LYS A 366 12.08 8.77 -2.85
CA LYS A 366 13.53 8.77 -2.59
C LYS A 366 14.23 9.87 -3.36
N GLY A 367 15.27 10.43 -2.77
CA GLY A 367 16.12 11.49 -3.36
C GLY A 367 17.54 11.05 -3.73
N VAL A 368 17.87 9.78 -3.48
CA VAL A 368 19.22 9.22 -3.66
C VAL A 368 19.09 7.86 -4.36
N THR A 369 19.96 7.62 -5.33
CA THR A 369 20.09 6.36 -6.05
C THR A 369 20.74 5.28 -5.18
N ARG A 370 20.63 4.01 -5.56
CA ARG A 370 21.34 2.89 -4.90
C ARG A 370 22.85 3.06 -4.88
N GLY A 371 23.40 3.76 -5.87
CA GLY A 371 24.83 4.12 -5.92
C GLY A 371 25.23 5.29 -5.00
N GLY A 372 24.30 5.88 -4.25
CA GLY A 372 24.56 7.00 -3.34
C GLY A 372 24.55 8.39 -4.00
N GLY A 373 24.34 8.48 -5.32
CA GLY A 373 24.21 9.75 -6.03
C GLY A 373 22.81 10.36 -5.89
N ARG A 374 22.73 11.70 -5.78
CA ARG A 374 21.44 12.42 -5.75
C ARG A 374 20.73 12.34 -7.10
N VAL A 375 19.43 12.09 -7.11
CA VAL A 375 18.62 12.05 -8.34
C VAL A 375 18.44 13.46 -8.93
N ASP A 376 18.40 13.55 -10.26
CA ASP A 376 18.09 14.77 -11.03
C ASP A 376 16.73 14.68 -11.77
N TYR A 377 15.90 13.70 -11.40
CA TYR A 377 14.57 13.40 -11.93
C TYR A 377 13.56 13.20 -10.80
N ALA A 378 12.26 13.28 -11.14
CA ALA A 378 11.19 12.92 -10.21
C ALA A 378 11.17 11.40 -9.95
N THR A 379 10.90 11.00 -8.70
CA THR A 379 10.72 9.61 -8.27
C THR A 379 9.24 9.35 -7.93
N GLY A 380 8.93 8.64 -6.83
CA GLY A 380 7.56 8.24 -6.49
C GLY A 380 6.56 9.41 -6.46
N PRO A 381 5.42 9.33 -7.18
CA PRO A 381 4.40 10.36 -7.17
C PRO A 381 3.56 10.31 -5.89
N ILE A 382 2.75 11.34 -5.67
CA ILE A 382 1.80 11.41 -4.55
C ILE A 382 0.59 10.53 -4.88
N TYR A 383 0.36 9.47 -4.09
CA TYR A 383 -0.83 8.62 -4.22
C TYR A 383 -1.95 9.12 -3.31
N TRP A 384 -3.18 9.13 -3.82
CA TRP A 384 -4.35 9.55 -3.07
C TRP A 384 -5.62 9.00 -3.72
N GLY A 385 -6.77 9.13 -3.05
CA GLY A 385 -8.05 8.76 -3.64
C GLY A 385 -9.10 8.36 -2.60
N GLU A 386 -10.30 8.13 -3.10
CA GLU A 386 -11.48 7.71 -2.36
C GLU A 386 -12.31 6.79 -3.26
N PRO A 387 -13.15 5.90 -2.71
CA PRO A 387 -14.04 5.08 -3.51
C PRO A 387 -14.95 5.91 -4.42
N GLY A 388 -15.20 5.37 -5.61
CA GLY A 388 -16.30 5.82 -6.47
C GLY A 388 -17.64 5.39 -5.86
N THR A 389 -18.70 6.19 -5.95
CA THR A 389 -18.79 7.51 -6.61
C THR A 389 -18.48 8.69 -5.69
N ASN A 390 -18.13 8.46 -4.42
CA ASN A 390 -17.89 9.53 -3.43
C ASN A 390 -16.82 10.53 -3.91
N GLY A 391 -15.72 10.04 -4.48
CA GLY A 391 -14.67 10.89 -5.06
C GLY A 391 -15.19 11.84 -6.16
N GLN A 392 -16.20 11.43 -6.93
CA GLN A 392 -16.82 12.26 -7.97
C GLN A 392 -17.45 13.52 -7.41
N HIS A 393 -18.02 13.42 -6.22
CA HIS A 393 -18.69 14.50 -5.50
C HIS A 393 -17.75 15.22 -4.52
N SER A 394 -16.44 15.01 -4.62
CA SER A 394 -15.44 15.63 -3.76
C SER A 394 -14.40 16.40 -4.58
N PHE A 395 -13.64 15.70 -5.42
CA PHE A 395 -12.42 16.26 -6.02
C PHE A 395 -12.30 16.03 -7.54
N TYR A 396 -13.24 15.32 -8.17
CA TYR A 396 -13.18 15.08 -9.63
C TYR A 396 -13.28 16.37 -10.45
N GLN A 397 -13.83 17.46 -9.90
CA GLN A 397 -13.75 18.79 -10.50
C GLN A 397 -12.29 19.18 -10.82
N LEU A 398 -11.37 18.96 -9.87
CA LEU A 398 -9.95 19.23 -10.05
C LEU A 398 -9.34 18.24 -11.04
N ILE A 399 -9.73 16.95 -10.98
CA ILE A 399 -9.22 15.94 -11.92
C ILE A 399 -9.62 16.30 -13.37
N HIS A 400 -10.84 16.80 -13.61
CA HIS A 400 -11.37 17.09 -14.95
C HIS A 400 -10.96 18.45 -15.53
N GLN A 401 -10.96 19.51 -14.73
CA GLN A 401 -10.76 20.89 -15.20
C GLN A 401 -9.65 21.63 -14.46
N GLY A 402 -8.97 20.97 -13.51
CA GLY A 402 -7.80 21.53 -12.85
C GLY A 402 -6.57 21.56 -13.76
N THR A 403 -5.56 22.29 -13.32
CA THR A 403 -4.31 22.56 -14.06
C THR A 403 -3.26 21.47 -13.88
N HIS A 404 -3.51 20.47 -13.03
CA HIS A 404 -2.63 19.33 -12.84
C HIS A 404 -3.07 18.15 -13.70
N LEU A 405 -2.10 17.47 -14.33
CA LEU A 405 -2.32 16.17 -14.95
C LEU A 405 -2.30 15.10 -13.86
N ILE A 406 -3.41 14.39 -13.70
CA ILE A 406 -3.60 13.37 -12.66
C ILE A 406 -4.02 12.07 -13.34
N PRO A 407 -3.06 11.17 -13.64
CA PRO A 407 -3.35 9.79 -13.98
C PRO A 407 -4.24 9.13 -12.92
N CYS A 408 -5.22 8.36 -13.38
CA CYS A 408 -6.22 7.73 -12.51
C CYS A 408 -6.25 6.21 -12.72
N ASP A 409 -6.24 5.46 -11.62
CA ASP A 409 -6.49 4.03 -11.60
C ASP A 409 -7.94 3.78 -11.18
N PHE A 410 -8.80 3.45 -12.15
CA PHE A 410 -10.16 3.00 -11.88
C PHE A 410 -10.13 1.50 -11.62
N ILE A 411 -10.68 1.06 -10.48
CA ILE A 411 -10.74 -0.37 -10.12
C ILE A 411 -12.21 -0.75 -9.96
N GLY A 412 -12.69 -1.77 -10.66
CA GLY A 412 -14.08 -2.21 -10.59
C GLY A 412 -14.24 -3.72 -10.64
N PHE A 413 -15.42 -4.19 -10.26
CA PHE A 413 -15.76 -5.61 -10.25
C PHE A 413 -17.03 -5.84 -11.06
N CYS A 414 -17.07 -6.93 -11.84
CA CYS A 414 -18.21 -7.24 -12.70
C CYS A 414 -19.43 -7.79 -11.93
N GLN A 415 -19.21 -8.31 -10.72
CA GLN A 415 -20.25 -8.86 -9.86
C GLN A 415 -20.21 -8.19 -8.46
N PRO A 416 -21.36 -7.76 -7.92
CA PRO A 416 -21.41 -7.20 -6.58
C PRO A 416 -21.30 -8.30 -5.52
N LEU A 417 -20.69 -7.97 -4.39
CA LEU A 417 -20.75 -8.79 -3.18
C LEU A 417 -22.12 -8.71 -2.49
N ASN A 418 -22.82 -7.58 -2.65
CA ASN A 418 -24.15 -7.33 -2.09
C ASN A 418 -25.13 -7.02 -3.23
N PRO A 419 -25.78 -8.03 -3.84
CA PRO A 419 -26.72 -7.80 -4.93
C PRO A 419 -27.95 -7.06 -4.41
N LEU A 420 -28.12 -5.82 -4.85
CA LEU A 420 -29.24 -4.95 -4.48
C LEU A 420 -29.66 -4.15 -5.71
N GLY A 421 -30.87 -4.42 -6.21
CA GLY A 421 -31.49 -3.67 -7.31
C GLY A 421 -30.56 -3.41 -8.50
N ALA A 422 -30.58 -2.17 -9.00
CA ALA A 422 -29.75 -1.69 -10.11
C ALA A 422 -28.46 -0.98 -9.64
N GLN A 423 -28.16 -1.00 -8.34
CA GLN A 423 -27.12 -0.19 -7.73
C GLN A 423 -25.74 -0.49 -8.31
N HIS A 424 -25.44 -1.77 -8.56
CA HIS A 424 -24.14 -2.16 -9.09
C HIS A 424 -23.94 -1.71 -10.53
N ASP A 425 -24.95 -1.86 -11.40
CA ASP A 425 -24.85 -1.40 -12.79
C ASP A 425 -24.69 0.12 -12.85
N LEU A 426 -25.39 0.88 -11.99
CA LEU A 426 -25.24 2.33 -11.88
C LEU A 426 -23.84 2.73 -11.38
N LEU A 427 -23.26 1.98 -10.44
CA LEU A 427 -21.89 2.18 -9.99
C LEU A 427 -20.89 1.95 -11.12
N MET A 428 -21.04 0.85 -11.87
CA MET A 428 -20.15 0.51 -12.98
C MET A 428 -20.31 1.44 -14.18
N ALA A 429 -21.53 1.89 -14.48
CA ALA A 429 -21.78 2.91 -15.51
C ALA A 429 -20.99 4.20 -15.22
N ASN A 430 -20.89 4.58 -13.95
CA ASN A 430 -20.09 5.72 -13.52
C ASN A 430 -18.58 5.49 -13.71
N LEU A 431 -18.07 4.28 -13.40
CA LEU A 431 -16.66 3.94 -13.66
C LEU A 431 -16.31 4.11 -15.14
N PHE A 432 -17.13 3.55 -16.03
CA PHE A 432 -16.89 3.61 -17.47
C PHE A 432 -16.99 5.05 -18.00
N ALA A 433 -18.07 5.75 -17.64
CA ALA A 433 -18.30 7.13 -18.08
C ALA A 433 -17.21 8.10 -17.60
N GLN A 434 -16.70 7.94 -16.38
CA GLN A 434 -15.63 8.80 -15.88
C GLN A 434 -14.31 8.56 -16.61
N SER A 435 -13.94 7.30 -16.87
CA SER A 435 -12.74 6.99 -17.66
C SER A 435 -12.83 7.56 -19.09
N GLU A 436 -14.02 7.50 -19.70
CA GLU A 436 -14.31 8.05 -21.03
C GLU A 436 -14.23 9.58 -21.03
N ALA A 437 -14.90 10.23 -20.07
CA ALA A 437 -14.93 11.69 -19.94
C ALA A 437 -13.52 12.27 -19.73
N LEU A 438 -12.68 11.62 -18.94
CA LEU A 438 -11.28 12.03 -18.75
C LEU A 438 -10.47 11.92 -20.05
N ALA A 439 -10.67 10.84 -20.81
CA ALA A 439 -9.92 10.62 -22.04
C ALA A 439 -10.32 11.60 -23.15
N PHE A 440 -11.62 11.82 -23.35
CA PHE A 440 -12.13 12.53 -24.53
C PHE A 440 -12.62 13.94 -24.23
N GLY A 441 -13.02 14.26 -23.00
CA GLY A 441 -13.55 15.58 -22.66
C GLY A 441 -14.76 15.96 -23.50
N LYS A 442 -15.02 17.27 -23.58
CA LYS A 442 -16.11 17.89 -24.34
C LYS A 442 -15.62 19.23 -24.89
N THR A 443 -15.54 19.33 -26.21
CA THR A 443 -15.03 20.50 -26.94
C THR A 443 -15.97 21.70 -26.83
N ALA A 444 -15.44 22.91 -27.06
CA ALA A 444 -16.25 24.12 -27.05
C ALA A 444 -17.40 24.09 -28.07
N ASP A 445 -17.21 23.45 -29.23
CA ASP A 445 -18.25 23.31 -30.26
C ASP A 445 -19.34 22.32 -29.84
N GLU A 446 -18.97 21.21 -29.20
CA GLU A 446 -19.94 20.29 -28.58
C GLU A 446 -20.74 21.00 -27.48
N VAL A 447 -20.11 21.86 -26.66
CA VAL A 447 -20.80 22.68 -25.66
C VAL A 447 -21.75 23.70 -26.30
N ARG A 448 -21.34 24.37 -27.38
CA ARG A 448 -22.21 25.30 -28.13
C ARG A 448 -23.42 24.58 -28.73
N ALA A 449 -23.23 23.38 -29.26
CA ALA A 449 -24.31 22.57 -29.83
C ALA A 449 -25.39 22.20 -28.81
N GLU A 450 -25.07 22.18 -27.51
CA GLU A 450 -26.04 21.99 -26.41
C GLU A 450 -26.87 23.24 -26.08
N GLY A 451 -26.69 24.34 -26.81
CA GLY A 451 -27.41 25.59 -26.58
C GLY A 451 -26.88 26.40 -25.37
N VAL A 452 -25.63 26.16 -24.97
CA VAL A 452 -24.98 26.90 -23.88
C VAL A 452 -24.66 28.32 -24.34
N ALA A 453 -25.00 29.32 -23.51
CA ALA A 453 -24.67 30.71 -23.78
C ALA A 453 -23.15 30.91 -23.89
N GLU A 454 -22.69 31.69 -24.87
CA GLU A 454 -21.26 31.85 -25.20
C GLU A 454 -20.35 32.17 -23.99
N PRO A 455 -20.74 33.03 -23.02
CA PRO A 455 -19.92 33.28 -21.84
C PRO A 455 -19.68 32.04 -20.95
N LEU A 456 -20.55 31.04 -21.01
CA LEU A 456 -20.45 29.80 -20.23
C LEU A 456 -19.72 28.67 -20.97
N VAL A 457 -19.47 28.82 -22.27
CA VAL A 457 -18.82 27.79 -23.09
C VAL A 457 -17.44 27.39 -22.53
N PRO A 458 -16.53 28.33 -22.18
CA PRO A 458 -15.23 27.96 -21.62
C PRO A 458 -15.34 27.22 -20.29
N HIS A 459 -16.32 27.57 -19.46
CA HIS A 459 -16.54 26.95 -18.14
C HIS A 459 -17.11 25.53 -18.23
N ARG A 460 -17.82 25.22 -19.31
CA ARG A 460 -18.43 23.91 -19.57
C ARG A 460 -17.62 23.05 -20.56
N THR A 461 -16.48 23.56 -21.03
CA THR A 461 -15.53 22.82 -21.87
C THR A 461 -14.68 21.92 -20.98
N PHE A 462 -14.46 20.68 -21.43
CA PHE A 462 -13.59 19.70 -20.79
C PHE A 462 -12.48 19.36 -21.76
N GLU A 463 -11.23 19.67 -21.40
CA GLU A 463 -10.08 19.50 -22.30
C GLU A 463 -9.82 18.03 -22.67
N GLY A 464 -10.26 17.08 -21.86
CA GLY A 464 -9.95 15.67 -22.05
C GLY A 464 -8.46 15.39 -21.94
N ASN A 465 -7.97 14.36 -22.65
CA ASN A 465 -6.56 13.97 -22.73
C ASN A 465 -5.93 13.64 -21.36
N ARG A 466 -6.73 13.21 -20.38
CA ARG A 466 -6.29 12.86 -19.03
C ARG A 466 -6.17 11.33 -18.94
N PRO A 467 -4.96 10.79 -18.66
CA PRO A 467 -4.71 9.36 -18.77
C PRO A 467 -5.36 8.57 -17.64
N SER A 468 -5.78 7.35 -17.94
CA SER A 468 -6.27 6.41 -16.92
C SER A 468 -5.93 4.95 -17.22
N HIS A 469 -5.91 4.16 -16.16
CA HIS A 469 -6.05 2.70 -16.19
C HIS A 469 -7.47 2.34 -15.77
N THR A 470 -8.01 1.27 -16.36
CA THR A 470 -9.21 0.61 -15.86
C THR A 470 -8.88 -0.85 -15.56
N ILE A 471 -8.92 -1.21 -14.29
CA ILE A 471 -8.69 -2.56 -13.78
C ILE A 471 -10.05 -3.16 -13.46
N LEU A 472 -10.40 -4.26 -14.12
CA LEU A 472 -11.60 -5.03 -13.87
C LEU A 472 -11.26 -6.42 -13.36
N ALA A 473 -12.08 -6.93 -12.47
CA ALA A 473 -12.06 -8.32 -12.05
C ALA A 473 -13.49 -8.86 -11.93
N GLU A 474 -13.67 -10.18 -11.91
CA GLU A 474 -15.01 -10.76 -11.81
C GLU A 474 -15.72 -10.34 -10.51
N ARG A 475 -15.04 -10.48 -9.37
CA ARG A 475 -15.58 -10.23 -8.03
C ARG A 475 -14.44 -9.96 -7.05
N LEU A 476 -14.67 -9.13 -6.03
CA LEU A 476 -13.72 -8.93 -4.93
C LEU A 476 -13.74 -10.15 -3.99
N THR A 477 -12.93 -11.15 -4.30
CA THR A 477 -12.69 -12.33 -3.44
C THR A 477 -11.38 -12.16 -2.67
N PRO A 478 -11.10 -12.98 -1.63
CA PRO A 478 -9.78 -12.97 -0.99
C PRO A 478 -8.65 -13.15 -2.00
N HIS A 479 -8.79 -14.07 -2.95
CA HIS A 479 -7.82 -14.29 -4.02
C HIS A 479 -7.64 -13.04 -4.90
N THR A 480 -8.74 -12.42 -5.33
CA THR A 480 -8.70 -11.20 -6.15
C THR A 480 -8.01 -10.05 -5.43
N LEU A 481 -8.26 -9.88 -4.12
CA LEU A 481 -7.58 -8.87 -3.31
C LEU A 481 -6.06 -9.13 -3.26
N GLY A 482 -5.65 -10.36 -3.02
CA GLY A 482 -4.22 -10.73 -3.01
C GLY A 482 -3.54 -10.46 -4.36
N ALA A 483 -4.20 -10.82 -5.47
CA ALA A 483 -3.70 -10.53 -6.81
C ALA A 483 -3.59 -9.01 -7.08
N LEU A 484 -4.58 -8.24 -6.64
CA LEU A 484 -4.60 -6.79 -6.79
C LEU A 484 -3.50 -6.10 -5.97
N VAL A 485 -3.26 -6.54 -4.74
CA VAL A 485 -2.18 -5.98 -3.91
C VAL A 485 -0.82 -6.31 -4.52
N ALA A 486 -0.57 -7.58 -4.88
CA ALA A 486 0.68 -8.01 -5.53
C ALA A 486 0.97 -7.24 -6.84
N LEU A 487 -0.08 -6.89 -7.60
CA LEU A 487 0.04 -6.07 -8.80
C LEU A 487 0.71 -4.73 -8.48
N TYR A 488 0.26 -4.05 -7.43
CA TYR A 488 0.83 -2.78 -6.99
C TYR A 488 2.22 -2.94 -6.37
N GLU A 489 2.47 -3.98 -5.57
CA GLU A 489 3.82 -4.25 -5.02
C GLU A 489 4.86 -4.40 -6.13
N HIS A 490 4.56 -5.20 -7.15
CA HIS A 490 5.47 -5.41 -8.28
C HIS A 490 5.56 -4.20 -9.19
N SER A 491 4.48 -3.43 -9.36
CA SER A 491 4.52 -2.15 -10.09
C SER A 491 5.44 -1.14 -9.40
N VAL A 492 5.38 -1.04 -8.07
CA VAL A 492 6.28 -0.22 -7.25
C VAL A 492 7.73 -0.68 -7.40
N PHE A 493 7.97 -2.00 -7.39
CA PHE A 493 9.29 -2.56 -7.63
C PHE A 493 9.85 -2.17 -9.01
N VAL A 494 9.06 -2.32 -10.07
CA VAL A 494 9.44 -1.92 -11.43
C VAL A 494 9.85 -0.45 -11.46
N GLN A 495 9.02 0.44 -10.90
CA GLN A 495 9.32 1.87 -10.81
C GLN A 495 10.64 2.15 -10.08
N GLY A 496 10.86 1.50 -8.93
CA GLY A 496 12.08 1.66 -8.14
C GLY A 496 13.34 1.19 -8.88
N VAL A 497 13.23 0.10 -9.65
CA VAL A 497 14.31 -0.38 -10.51
C VAL A 497 14.65 0.62 -11.60
N ILE A 498 13.65 1.17 -12.29
CA ILE A 498 13.86 2.17 -13.36
C ILE A 498 14.50 3.44 -12.80
N TRP A 499 14.02 3.94 -11.65
CA TRP A 499 14.55 5.13 -10.99
C TRP A 499 15.89 4.90 -10.28
N ASP A 500 16.40 3.67 -10.27
CA ASP A 500 17.62 3.26 -9.56
C ASP A 500 17.61 3.65 -8.07
N VAL A 501 16.47 3.54 -7.40
CA VAL A 501 16.32 3.81 -5.95
C VAL A 501 16.16 2.50 -5.17
N ASP A 502 16.40 2.57 -3.86
CA ASP A 502 16.12 1.46 -2.95
C ASP A 502 14.65 1.55 -2.50
N SER A 503 13.79 0.64 -2.96
CA SER A 503 12.35 0.64 -2.63
C SER A 503 12.05 0.11 -1.22
N PHE A 504 13.05 -0.36 -0.48
CA PHE A 504 12.85 -1.22 0.68
C PHE A 504 13.34 -0.60 1.99
N ASP A 505 14.19 0.44 1.91
CA ASP A 505 14.55 1.26 3.06
C ASP A 505 13.53 2.39 3.35
N GLN A 506 13.74 3.11 4.46
CA GLN A 506 12.91 4.26 4.87
C GLN A 506 13.66 5.27 5.76
N TRP A 507 14.92 5.61 5.45
CA TRP A 507 15.74 6.49 6.31
C TRP A 507 15.13 7.86 6.63
N GLY A 508 14.22 8.35 5.79
CA GLY A 508 13.56 9.65 5.96
C GLY A 508 12.71 9.80 7.23
N VAL A 509 12.34 8.71 7.91
CA VAL A 509 11.51 8.77 9.11
C VAL A 509 12.30 8.95 10.42
N GLU A 510 13.62 8.74 10.40
CA GLU A 510 14.42 8.66 11.63
C GLU A 510 14.66 10.02 12.30
N LEU A 511 14.80 11.10 11.52
CA LEU A 511 15.00 12.45 12.07
C LEU A 511 13.81 12.90 12.93
N GLY A 512 12.59 12.65 12.45
CA GLY A 512 11.37 12.99 13.18
C GLY A 512 11.27 12.25 14.51
N LYS A 513 11.59 10.94 14.54
CA LYS A 513 11.61 10.13 15.76
C LYS A 513 12.61 10.66 16.80
N ALA A 514 13.82 10.98 16.38
CA ALA A 514 14.86 11.51 17.27
C ALA A 514 14.45 12.86 17.89
N LEU A 515 13.91 13.77 17.08
CA LEU A 515 13.42 15.07 17.55
C LEU A 515 12.21 14.91 18.48
N ALA A 516 11.25 14.05 18.14
CA ALA A 516 10.07 13.80 18.96
C ALA A 516 10.43 13.21 20.34
N ALA A 517 11.41 12.31 20.42
CA ALA A 517 11.88 11.76 21.70
C ALA A 517 12.45 12.86 22.61
N ARG A 518 13.29 13.76 22.06
CA ARG A 518 13.83 14.92 22.79
C ARG A 518 12.72 15.86 23.25
N THR A 519 11.87 16.29 22.33
CA THR A 519 10.77 17.24 22.62
C THR A 519 9.75 16.64 23.59
N GLY A 520 9.47 15.34 23.50
CA GLY A 520 8.60 14.62 24.43
C GLY A 520 9.09 14.71 25.87
N ALA A 521 10.39 14.52 26.11
CA ALA A 521 10.98 14.65 27.44
C ALA A 521 10.90 16.09 27.97
N GLU A 522 11.19 17.08 27.13
CA GLU A 522 11.12 18.50 27.49
C GLU A 522 9.68 18.94 27.80
N ILE A 523 8.71 18.47 27.02
CA ILE A 523 7.30 18.70 27.28
C ILE A 523 6.91 18.01 28.58
N ALA A 524 7.25 16.73 28.80
CA ALA A 524 6.88 15.99 30.01
C ALA A 524 7.52 16.53 31.30
N SER A 525 8.63 17.27 31.21
CA SER A 525 9.34 17.81 32.38
C SER A 525 8.41 18.58 33.34
N ARG A 526 8.57 18.34 34.64
CA ARG A 526 7.82 19.05 35.69
C ARG A 526 8.19 20.54 35.73
N ASP A 527 9.49 20.83 35.71
CA ASP A 527 10.06 22.17 35.73
C ASP A 527 10.34 22.67 34.32
N GLU A 528 10.49 23.99 34.16
CA GLU A 528 10.77 24.59 32.86
C GLU A 528 12.15 24.12 32.34
N PRO A 529 12.19 23.37 31.22
CA PRO A 529 13.45 22.85 30.69
C PRO A 529 14.26 23.96 30.02
N ALA A 530 15.58 23.77 29.98
CA ALA A 530 16.41 24.52 29.03
C ALA A 530 16.08 24.03 27.62
N LEU A 531 15.61 24.95 26.76
CA LEU A 531 15.24 24.66 25.38
C LEU A 531 16.31 25.18 24.43
N ASP A 532 16.74 24.31 23.51
CA ASP A 532 17.75 24.61 22.49
C ASP A 532 17.27 24.12 21.12
N HIS A 533 16.09 24.63 20.74
CA HIS A 533 15.52 24.53 19.39
C HIS A 533 15.50 25.91 18.73
N ASP A 534 14.97 25.99 17.51
CA ASP A 534 14.66 27.26 16.87
C ASP A 534 13.63 28.07 17.69
N SER A 535 13.54 29.37 17.40
CA SER A 535 12.71 30.30 18.16
C SER A 535 11.21 29.98 18.09
N SER A 536 10.74 29.36 17.01
CA SER A 536 9.34 28.95 16.86
C SER A 536 9.06 27.76 17.78
N THR A 537 9.84 26.69 17.68
CA THR A 537 9.67 25.47 18.48
C THR A 537 9.74 25.77 19.98
N ASN A 538 10.71 26.58 20.41
CA ASN A 538 10.81 27.01 21.81
C ASN A 538 9.56 27.75 22.30
N THR A 539 9.00 28.63 21.47
CA THR A 539 7.79 29.40 21.79
C THR A 539 6.57 28.49 21.91
N LEU A 540 6.45 27.49 21.02
CA LEU A 540 5.36 26.52 21.03
C LEU A 540 5.43 25.59 22.24
N ILE A 541 6.60 25.06 22.59
CA ILE A 541 6.79 24.22 23.78
C ILE A 541 6.38 24.99 25.04
N ARG A 542 6.87 26.23 25.21
CA ARG A 542 6.49 27.11 26.33
C ARG A 542 4.98 27.36 26.36
N ARG A 543 4.37 27.64 25.22
CA ARG A 543 2.92 27.87 25.11
C ARG A 543 2.12 26.63 25.52
N TYR A 544 2.49 25.46 25.03
CA TYR A 544 1.86 24.18 25.37
C TYR A 544 1.98 23.89 26.88
N ARG A 545 3.19 23.97 27.44
CA ARG A 545 3.46 23.72 28.87
C ARG A 545 2.67 24.66 29.79
N ARG A 546 2.44 25.91 29.38
CA ARG A 546 1.62 26.88 30.11
C ARG A 546 0.13 26.55 30.08
N LEU A 547 -0.39 26.05 28.95
CA LEU A 547 -1.82 25.83 28.74
C LEU A 547 -2.31 24.44 29.17
N ARG A 548 -1.43 23.45 29.30
CA ARG A 548 -1.81 22.06 29.64
C ARG A 548 -2.16 21.82 31.13
N ARG A 549 -2.03 22.85 31.97
CA ARG A 549 -2.23 22.73 33.42
C ARG A 549 -3.67 23.01 33.80
#